data_AF-A0A946FVB9-F1
#
_entry.id   AF-A0A946FVB9-F1
#
_cell.length_a   1.000
_cell.length_b   1.000
_cell.length_c   1.000
_cell.angle_alpha   90.00
_cell.angle_beta   90.00
_cell.angle_gamma   90.00
#
_symmetry.space_group_name_H-M   'P 1'
#
loop_
_entity.id
_entity.type
_entity.pdbx_description
1 polymer ?
#
loop_
_entity_poly.entity_id
_entity_poly.type
_entity_poly.pdbx_seq_one_letter_code
_entity_poly.pdbx_strand_id
1 'polypeptide(L)'
;MFAFYDLETTGTSPAFDQPVQFAAILTDQWLQPVESVNIRCRISPHILPALWALAVTGVGPAQLEDPSLPSWFELSHQISSLIKR
;
A
#
# COMPACT_ATOMS: atom_id res chain seq x y z
N MET A 1 4.84 4.11 21.37
CA MET A 1 4.58 4.56 19.99
C MET A 1 3.55 3.62 19.40
N PHE A 2 2.58 4.15 18.67
CA PHE A 2 1.58 3.34 17.96
C PHE A 2 1.74 3.57 16.46
N ALA A 3 1.35 2.57 15.66
CA ALA A 3 1.29 2.67 14.21
C ALA A 3 -0.14 2.40 13.76
N PHE A 4 -0.79 3.40 13.20
CA PHE A 4 -2.08 3.24 12.53
C PHE A 4 -1.79 3.13 11.04
N TYR A 5 -2.28 2.08 10.39
CA TYR A 5 -2.00 1.84 8.99
C TYR A 5 -3.22 1.32 8.26
N ASP A 6 -3.20 1.49 6.94
CA ASP A 6 -4.20 0.96 6.02
C ASP A 6 -3.57 0.55 4.69
N LEU A 7 -4.24 -0.36 4.00
CA LEU A 7 -3.83 -0.89 2.70
C LEU A 7 -4.92 -0.67 1.67
N GLU A 8 -4.52 -0.13 0.52
CA GLU A 8 -5.36 -0.16 -0.67
C GLU A 8 -4.94 -1.36 -1.53
N THR A 9 -5.90 -2.18 -1.93
CA THR A 9 -5.65 -3.46 -2.60
C THR A 9 -6.37 -3.55 -3.93
N THR A 10 -5.93 -4.48 -4.77
CA THR A 10 -6.59 -4.79 -6.04
C THR A 10 -7.93 -5.52 -5.88
N GLY A 11 -8.25 -5.95 -4.66
CA GLY A 11 -9.45 -6.72 -4.32
C GLY A 11 -9.43 -7.17 -2.85
N THR A 12 -10.39 -7.98 -2.45
CA THR A 12 -10.60 -8.34 -1.03
C THR A 12 -9.93 -9.64 -0.60
N SER A 13 -9.35 -10.42 -1.52
CA SER A 13 -8.76 -11.72 -1.23
C SER A 13 -7.29 -11.60 -0.84
N PRO A 14 -6.89 -11.86 0.42
CA PRO A 14 -5.49 -11.75 0.82
C PRO A 14 -4.56 -12.74 0.11
N ALA A 15 -5.10 -13.81 -0.45
CA ALA A 15 -4.33 -14.85 -1.13
C ALA A 15 -4.09 -14.55 -2.62
N PHE A 16 -4.95 -13.74 -3.25
CA PHE A 16 -4.94 -13.53 -4.70
C PHE A 16 -4.80 -12.06 -5.09
N ASP A 17 -5.17 -11.13 -4.21
CA ASP A 17 -5.09 -9.70 -4.47
C ASP A 17 -3.80 -9.10 -3.90
N GLN A 18 -3.34 -8.03 -4.55
CA GLN A 18 -2.10 -7.34 -4.21
C GLN A 18 -2.41 -6.01 -3.51
N PRO A 19 -1.72 -5.68 -2.41
CA PRO A 19 -1.69 -4.31 -1.91
C PRO A 19 -0.89 -3.41 -2.85
N VAL A 20 -1.49 -2.29 -3.26
CA VAL A 20 -0.92 -1.32 -4.21
C VAL A 20 -0.51 -0.02 -3.52
N GLN A 21 -1.04 0.24 -2.33
CA GLN A 21 -0.62 1.35 -1.48
C GLN A 21 -0.60 0.91 -0.02
N PHE A 22 0.40 1.39 0.71
CA PHE A 22 0.46 1.34 2.17
C PHE A 22 0.55 2.77 2.70
N ALA A 23 -0.36 3.11 3.61
CA ALA A 23 -0.34 4.38 4.32
C ALA A 23 -0.28 4.12 5.82
N ALA A 24 0.52 4.90 6.55
CA ALA A 24 0.58 4.81 8.00
C ALA A 24 0.85 6.15 8.67
N ILE A 25 0.36 6.30 9.89
CA ILE A 25 0.69 7.38 10.81
C ILE A 25 1.25 6.75 12.09
N LEU A 26 2.49 7.11 12.40
CA LEU A 26 3.13 6.78 13.66
C LEU A 26 2.80 7.87 14.68
N THR A 27 2.41 7.47 15.89
CA THR A 27 2.05 8.40 16.96
C THR A 27 2.86 8.16 18.22
N ASP A 28 3.01 9.20 19.03
CA ASP A 28 3.47 9.03 20.40
C ASP A 28 2.43 8.32 21.29
N GLN A 29 2.70 8.23 22.59
CA GLN A 29 1.80 7.60 23.57
C GLN A 29 0.50 8.40 23.83
N TRP A 30 0.45 9.66 23.41
CA TRP A 30 -0.71 10.56 23.53
C TRP A 30 -1.48 10.67 22.21
N LEU A 31 -1.23 9.75 21.27
CA LEU A 31 -1.82 9.70 19.94
C LEU A 31 -1.55 10.96 19.10
N GLN A 32 -0.48 11.71 19.41
CA GLN A 32 -0.05 12.82 18.57
C GLN A 32 0.75 12.28 17.37
N PRO A 33 0.43 12.67 16.13
CA PRO A 33 1.18 12.24 14.95
C PRO A 33 2.64 12.68 15.00
N VAL A 34 3.55 11.76 14.68
CA VAL A 34 5.01 11.98 14.66
C VAL A 34 5.57 11.79 13.25
N GLU A 35 5.11 10.77 12.53
CA GLU A 35 5.59 10.45 11.18
C GLU A 35 4.43 9.95 10.32
N SER A 36 4.42 10.35 9.06
CA SER A 36 3.46 9.89 8.04
C SER A 36 4.21 9.13 6.96
N VAL A 37 3.68 7.97 6.60
CA VAL A 37 4.20 7.09 5.56
C VAL A 37 3.15 6.96 4.47
N ASN A 38 3.55 7.11 3.21
CA ASN A 38 2.73 6.81 2.05
C ASN A 38 3.62 6.19 0.97
N ILE A 39 3.42 4.90 0.70
CA ILE A 39 4.20 4.14 -0.26
C ILE A 39 3.24 3.49 -1.24
N ARG A 40 3.49 3.65 -2.53
CA ARG A 40 2.76 3.00 -3.61
C ARG A 40 3.66 2.01 -4.32
N CYS A 41 3.07 0.98 -4.91
CA CYS A 41 3.77 0.08 -5.83
C CYS A 41 2.95 -0.14 -7.10
N ARG A 42 3.64 -0.51 -8.16
CA ARG A 42 2.98 -0.96 -9.39
C ARG A 42 2.37 -2.34 -9.21
N ILE A 43 1.30 -2.60 -9.94
CA ILE A 43 0.65 -3.91 -9.98
C ILE A 43 1.57 -4.94 -10.63
N SER A 44 1.55 -6.17 -10.14
CA SER A 44 2.26 -7.27 -10.79
C SER A 44 1.56 -7.65 -12.10
N PRO A 45 2.30 -8.00 -13.17
CA PRO A 45 1.75 -8.18 -14.52
C PRO A 45 0.74 -9.34 -14.66
N HIS A 46 0.66 -10.21 -13.65
CA HIS A 46 -0.23 -11.37 -13.61
C HIS A 46 -1.45 -11.16 -12.70
N ILE A 47 -1.60 -10.00 -12.07
CA ILE A 47 -2.74 -9.66 -11.23
C ILE A 47 -3.73 -8.85 -12.05
N LEU A 48 -4.99 -9.31 -12.10
CA LEU A 48 -6.08 -8.55 -12.67
C LEU A 48 -6.89 -7.94 -11.52
N PRO A 49 -6.93 -6.60 -11.39
CA PRO A 49 -7.65 -5.97 -10.28
C PRO A 49 -9.16 -6.12 -10.42
N ALA A 50 -9.84 -6.29 -9.30
CA ALA A 50 -11.28 -6.23 -9.24
C ALA A 50 -11.75 -4.81 -9.59
N LEU A 51 -12.66 -4.71 -10.57
CA LEU A 51 -13.19 -3.41 -11.02
C LEU A 51 -13.82 -2.62 -9.87
N TRP A 52 -14.45 -3.30 -8.92
CA TRP A 52 -15.03 -2.66 -7.75
C TRP A 52 -13.97 -2.05 -6.82
N ALA A 53 -12.81 -2.69 -6.67
CA ALA A 53 -11.71 -2.14 -5.88
C ALA A 53 -11.16 -0.87 -6.52
N LEU A 54 -10.97 -0.85 -7.86
CA LEU A 54 -10.55 0.36 -8.55
C LEU A 54 -11.55 1.51 -8.37
N ALA A 55 -12.85 1.21 -8.43
CA ALA A 55 -13.91 2.20 -8.23
C ALA A 55 -13.92 2.76 -6.79
N VAL A 56 -13.71 1.92 -5.79
CA VAL A 56 -13.69 2.32 -4.37
C VAL A 56 -12.43 3.11 -4.01
N THR A 57 -11.26 2.63 -4.45
CA THR A 57 -9.96 3.25 -4.15
C THR A 57 -9.68 4.49 -5.00
N GLY A 58 -10.40 4.66 -6.12
CA GLY A 58 -10.18 5.74 -7.09
C GLY A 58 -8.88 5.61 -7.89
N VAL A 59 -8.20 4.47 -7.81
CA VAL A 59 -6.95 4.23 -8.53
C VAL A 59 -7.25 3.73 -9.94
N GLY A 60 -6.75 4.45 -10.94
CA GLY A 60 -6.91 4.08 -12.35
C GLY A 60 -5.88 3.04 -12.81
N PRO A 61 -6.19 2.22 -13.85
CA PRO A 61 -5.24 1.22 -14.37
C PRO A 61 -3.88 1.80 -14.78
N ALA A 62 -3.86 2.97 -15.43
CA ALA A 62 -2.61 3.62 -15.84
C ALA A 62 -1.72 4.03 -14.64
N GLN A 63 -2.32 4.32 -13.48
CA GLN A 63 -1.57 4.64 -12.26
C GLN A 63 -0.96 3.38 -11.64
N LEU A 64 -1.63 2.23 -11.77
CA LEU A 64 -1.12 0.95 -11.29
C LEU A 64 0.05 0.43 -12.13
N GLU A 65 0.12 0.82 -13.39
CA GLU A 65 1.17 0.38 -14.32
C GLU A 65 2.34 1.37 -14.42
N ASP A 66 2.35 2.43 -13.60
CA ASP A 66 3.40 3.44 -13.62
C ASP A 66 4.79 2.79 -13.36
N PRO A 67 5.72 2.83 -14.33
CA PRO A 67 7.01 2.16 -14.20
C PRO A 67 7.95 2.85 -13.21
N SER A 68 7.65 4.09 -12.79
CA SER A 68 8.41 4.80 -11.75
C SER A 68 8.13 4.30 -10.35
N LEU A 69 7.01 3.57 -10.15
CA LEU A 69 6.66 2.99 -8.87
C LEU A 69 7.47 1.71 -8.61
N PRO A 70 7.81 1.44 -7.34
CA PRO A 70 8.48 0.20 -6.96
C PRO A 70 7.59 -1.00 -7.26
N SER A 71 8.21 -2.16 -7.41
CA SER A 71 7.54 -3.45 -7.42
C SER A 71 6.96 -3.82 -6.04
N TRP A 72 6.07 -4.82 -6.02
CA TRP A 72 5.56 -5.40 -4.77
C TRP A 72 6.70 -5.86 -3.84
N PHE A 73 7.74 -6.46 -4.40
CA PHE A 73 8.90 -6.92 -3.64
C PHE A 73 9.61 -5.75 -2.92
N GLU A 74 9.88 -4.67 -3.63
CA GLU A 74 10.54 -3.49 -3.07
C GLU A 74 9.67 -2.81 -2.00
N LEU A 75 8.36 -2.67 -2.24
CA LEU A 75 7.44 -2.14 -1.24
C LEU A 75 7.41 -3.01 0.02
N SER A 76 7.39 -4.34 -0.12
CA SER A 76 7.44 -5.26 1.04
C SER A 76 8.72 -5.08 1.87
N HIS A 77 9.85 -4.80 1.21
CA HIS A 77 11.12 -4.52 1.87
C HIS A 77 11.12 -3.15 2.58
N GLN A 78 10.51 -2.13 1.98
CA GLN A 78 10.36 -0.82 2.60
C GLN A 78 9.49 -0.90 3.86
N ILE A 79 8.33 -1.58 3.78
CA ILE A 79 7.46 -1.81 4.94
C ILE A 79 8.19 -2.62 6.02
N SER A 80 8.89 -3.69 5.65
CA SER A 80 9.67 -4.48 6.61
C SER A 80 10.75 -3.64 7.32
N SER A 81 11.41 -2.76 6.58
CA SER A 81 12.41 -1.84 7.14
C SER A 81 11.78 -0.83 8.09
N LEU A 82 10.60 -0.31 7.77
CA LEU A 82 9.84 0.58 8.66
C LEU A 82 9.43 -0.11 9.96
N ILE A 83 8.97 -1.36 9.89
CA ILE A 83 8.55 -2.13 11.08
C ILE A 83 9.72 -2.46 12.00
N LYS A 84 10.94 -2.58 11.45
CA LYS A 84 12.16 -2.92 12.21
C LYS A 84 12.85 -1.72 12.87
N ARG A 85 12.43 -0.49 12.57
CA ARG A 85 12.95 0.73 13.22
C ARG A 85 12.47 0.82 14.66
#